data_AF-A0A395JWC5-F1
#
_entry.id   AF-A0A395JWC5-F1
#
_cell.length_a   1.000
_cell.length_b   1.000
_cell.length_c   1.000
_cell.angle_alpha   90.00
_cell.angle_beta   90.00
_cell.angle_gamma   90.00
#
_symmetry.space_group_name_H-M   'P 1'
#
loop_
_entity.id
_entity.type
_entity.pdbx_description
1 polymer ?
#
loop_
_entity_poly.entity_id
_entity_poly.type
_entity_poly.pdbx_seq_one_letter_code
_entity_poly.pdbx_strand_id
1 'polypeptide(L)'
;MLIKRVGYYLVGLSIGSIAVFFFWQKKEATFDYGMDARTLKTIRVRKRLFSETAKKSMQQFHIDTLKISTILYNGDVDFSKGNPRQKPCAEYYVTGKKELKNVSLLVKRCDSTATVEKIIVD
;
A
#
# COMPACT_ATOMS: atom_id res chain seq x y z
N MET A 1 4.34 -18.49 44.50
CA MET A 1 5.45 -18.62 43.52
C MET A 1 5.15 -18.02 42.15
N LEU A 2 3.95 -18.24 41.59
CA LEU A 2 3.58 -17.74 40.25
C LEU A 2 3.70 -16.22 40.08
N ILE A 3 3.25 -15.45 41.08
CA ILE A 3 3.28 -13.97 41.06
C ILE A 3 4.72 -13.42 40.90
N LYS A 4 5.69 -14.03 41.60
CA LYS A 4 7.10 -13.63 41.47
C LYS A 4 7.62 -13.91 40.06
N ARG A 5 7.30 -15.08 39.49
CA ARG A 5 7.71 -15.45 38.12
C ARG A 5 7.09 -14.52 37.06
N VAL A 6 5.80 -14.22 37.19
CA VAL A 6 5.10 -13.28 36.29
C VAL A 6 5.66 -11.86 36.46
N GLY A 7 5.90 -11.42 37.69
CA GLY A 7 6.50 -10.10 37.96
C GLY A 7 7.86 -9.91 37.29
N TYR A 8 8.79 -10.85 37.48
CA TYR A 8 10.10 -10.79 36.82
C TYR A 8 9.99 -10.83 35.28
N TYR A 9 9.09 -11.66 34.74
CA TYR A 9 8.84 -11.71 33.30
C TYR A 9 8.31 -10.39 32.74
N LEU A 10 7.33 -9.77 33.39
CA LEU A 10 6.74 -8.51 32.95
C LEU A 10 7.73 -7.33 33.01
N VAL A 11 8.63 -7.31 34.01
CA VAL A 11 9.71 -6.32 34.08
C VAL A 11 10.71 -6.51 32.93
N GLY A 12 11.10 -7.74 32.64
CA GLY A 12 11.96 -8.01 31.47
C GLY A 12 11.28 -7.63 30.15
N LEU A 13 10.01 -7.99 30.00
CA LEU A 13 9.22 -7.67 28.81
C LEU A 13 9.04 -6.16 28.61
N SER A 14 8.82 -5.39 29.68
CA SER A 14 8.65 -3.94 29.59
C SER A 14 9.95 -3.25 29.18
N ILE A 15 11.08 -3.63 29.78
CA ILE A 15 12.41 -3.12 29.40
C ILE A 15 12.72 -3.47 27.93
N GLY A 16 12.47 -4.73 27.53
CA GLY A 16 12.65 -5.17 26.15
C GLY A 16 11.77 -4.40 25.16
N SER A 17 10.51 -4.16 25.51
CA SER A 17 9.55 -3.43 24.68
C SER A 17 9.93 -1.97 24.51
N ILE A 18 10.44 -1.31 25.56
CA ILE A 18 10.97 0.07 25.48
C ILE A 18 12.18 0.14 24.54
N ALA A 19 13.13 -0.77 24.68
CA ALA A 19 14.30 -0.82 23.81
C ALA A 19 13.89 -0.97 22.33
N VAL A 20 13.02 -1.94 22.03
CA VAL A 20 12.51 -2.19 20.68
C VAL A 20 11.75 -0.97 20.11
N PHE A 21 10.95 -0.29 20.94
CA PHE A 21 10.25 0.93 20.54
C PHE A 21 11.23 2.01 20.04
N PHE A 22 12.31 2.29 20.77
CA PHE A 22 13.31 3.27 20.33
C PHE A 22 14.04 2.85 19.04
N PHE A 23 14.34 1.56 18.86
CA PHE A 23 14.94 1.07 17.62
C PHE A 23 14.00 1.23 16.41
N TRP A 24 12.70 1.00 16.57
CA TRP A 24 11.74 1.17 15.48
C TRP A 24 11.52 2.64 15.09
N GLN A 25 11.49 3.55 16.06
CA GLN A 25 11.37 5.00 15.80
C GLN A 25 12.47 5.49 14.84
N LYS A 26 13.72 5.01 15.00
CA LYS A 26 14.83 5.40 14.11
C LYS A 26 14.83 4.74 12.74
N LYS A 27 14.01 3.70 12.52
CA LYS A 27 14.00 2.91 11.27
C LYS A 27 12.78 3.16 10.38
N GLU A 28 11.88 4.08 10.74
CA GLU A 28 10.62 4.33 10.03
C GLU A 28 9.88 3.03 9.67
N ALA A 29 9.84 2.09 10.62
CA ALA A 29 9.35 0.74 10.37
C ALA A 29 7.86 0.75 10.02
N THR A 30 7.53 0.23 8.83
CA THR A 30 6.15 0.12 8.32
C THR A 30 5.74 -1.35 8.25
N PHE A 31 4.67 -1.70 8.96
CA PHE A 31 4.18 -3.07 9.12
C PHE A 31 3.08 -3.41 8.10
N ASP A 32 3.44 -3.47 6.82
CA ASP A 32 2.52 -3.78 5.72
C ASP A 32 2.30 -5.30 5.55
N TYR A 33 1.76 -5.96 6.58
CA TYR A 33 1.53 -7.42 6.58
C TYR A 33 0.28 -7.85 5.83
N GLY A 34 -0.75 -7.01 5.79
CA GLY A 34 -2.00 -7.28 5.06
C GLY A 34 -1.78 -7.41 3.55
N MET A 35 -2.62 -8.20 2.87
CA MET A 35 -2.49 -8.46 1.43
C MET A 35 -2.55 -7.18 0.61
N ASP A 36 -3.50 -6.29 0.92
CA ASP A 36 -3.62 -4.99 0.25
C ASP A 36 -2.41 -4.10 0.55
N ALA A 37 -2.09 -3.90 1.83
CA ALA A 37 -0.98 -3.06 2.27
C ALA A 37 0.35 -3.50 1.63
N ARG A 38 0.61 -4.81 1.58
CA ARG A 38 1.78 -5.39 0.91
C ARG A 38 1.77 -5.08 -0.58
N THR A 39 0.65 -5.32 -1.26
CA THR A 39 0.52 -5.09 -2.70
C THR A 39 0.71 -3.61 -3.04
N LEU A 40 0.00 -2.73 -2.33
CA LEU A 40 0.11 -1.28 -2.43
C LEU A 40 1.52 -0.79 -2.18
N LYS A 41 2.21 -1.29 -1.14
CA LYS A 41 3.62 -0.98 -0.88
C LYS A 41 4.50 -1.36 -2.07
N THR A 42 4.30 -2.55 -2.65
CA THR A 42 5.09 -2.98 -3.81
C THR A 42 4.88 -2.07 -5.02
N ILE A 43 3.67 -1.56 -5.23
CA ILE A 43 3.39 -0.59 -6.28
C ILE A 43 4.05 0.76 -5.95
N ARG A 44 3.97 1.24 -4.70
CA ARG A 44 4.51 2.54 -4.26
C ARG A 44 6.03 2.67 -4.37
N VAL A 45 6.78 1.61 -4.07
CA VAL A 45 8.26 1.64 -4.07
C VAL A 45 8.87 1.62 -5.47
N ARG A 46 8.09 1.27 -6.49
CA ARG A 46 8.54 1.21 -7.90
C ARG A 46 8.42 2.57 -8.57
N LYS A 47 9.19 2.78 -9.65
CA LYS A 47 9.10 4.02 -10.44
C LYS A 47 7.71 4.14 -11.05
N ARG A 48 7.00 5.22 -10.71
CA ARG A 48 5.63 5.47 -11.15
C ARG A 48 5.63 6.04 -12.57
N LEU A 49 4.83 5.43 -13.44
CA LEU A 49 4.60 5.88 -14.81
C LEU A 49 3.09 6.02 -15.04
N PHE A 50 2.72 6.90 -15.99
CA PHE A 50 1.33 7.13 -16.38
C PHE A 50 1.20 6.95 -17.89
N SER A 51 0.28 6.09 -18.31
CA SER A 51 -0.10 5.97 -19.72
C SER A 51 -0.77 7.25 -20.23
N GLU A 52 -0.85 7.42 -21.54
CA GLU A 52 -1.57 8.56 -22.13
C GLU A 52 -3.05 8.54 -21.78
N THR A 53 -3.68 7.36 -21.71
CA THR A 53 -5.07 7.20 -21.30
C THR A 53 -5.28 7.64 -19.86
N ALA A 54 -4.38 7.26 -18.95
CA ALA A 54 -4.44 7.71 -17.57
C ALA A 54 -4.28 9.24 -17.47
N LYS A 55 -3.32 9.83 -18.20
CA LYS A 55 -3.12 11.30 -18.22
C LYS A 55 -4.35 12.05 -18.71
N LYS A 56 -5.03 11.55 -19.75
CA LYS A 56 -6.29 12.13 -20.24
C LYS A 56 -7.39 12.07 -19.18
N SER A 57 -7.57 10.92 -18.53
CA SER A 57 -8.54 10.78 -17.43
C SER A 57 -8.20 11.67 -16.23
N MET A 58 -6.91 11.83 -15.90
CA MET A 58 -6.47 12.75 -14.83
C MET A 58 -6.90 14.20 -15.13
N GLN A 59 -6.72 14.66 -16.36
CA GLN A 59 -7.13 15.99 -16.80
C GLN A 59 -8.65 16.15 -16.82
N GLN A 60 -9.37 15.16 -17.34
CA GLN A 60 -10.83 15.20 -17.44
C GLN A 60 -11.52 15.23 -16.07
N PHE A 61 -11.08 14.38 -15.14
CA PHE A 61 -11.70 14.24 -13.83
C PHE A 61 -11.01 15.04 -12.72
N HIS A 62 -10.06 15.93 -13.07
CA HIS A 62 -9.30 16.74 -12.11
C HIS A 62 -8.68 15.88 -10.98
N ILE A 63 -8.05 14.77 -11.39
CA ILE A 63 -7.39 13.82 -10.49
C ILE A 63 -5.90 14.12 -10.48
N ASP A 64 -5.45 14.69 -9.37
CA ASP A 64 -4.04 15.00 -9.16
C ASP A 64 -3.23 13.77 -8.73
N THR A 65 -1.91 13.88 -8.88
CA THR A 65 -0.94 12.88 -8.42
C THR A 65 -1.05 12.60 -6.91
N LEU A 66 -1.47 13.60 -6.12
CA LEU A 66 -1.73 13.46 -4.68
C LEU A 66 -2.89 12.51 -4.41
N LYS A 67 -4.03 12.66 -5.10
CA LYS A 67 -5.18 11.75 -4.96
C LYS A 67 -4.80 10.31 -5.32
N ILE A 68 -4.06 10.13 -6.41
CA ILE A 68 -3.54 8.81 -6.81
C ILE A 68 -2.59 8.25 -5.73
N SER A 69 -1.73 9.08 -5.16
CA SER A 69 -0.86 8.67 -4.06
C SER A 69 -1.69 8.20 -2.86
N THR A 70 -2.73 8.94 -2.49
CA THR A 70 -3.64 8.56 -1.39
C THR A 70 -4.33 7.22 -1.65
N ILE A 71 -4.78 6.95 -2.88
CA ILE A 71 -5.34 5.65 -3.28
C ILE A 71 -4.28 4.55 -3.15
N LEU A 72 -3.05 4.81 -3.57
CA LEU A 72 -1.97 3.82 -3.45
C LEU A 72 -1.47 3.62 -2.01
N TYR A 73 -1.81 4.49 -1.07
CA TYR A 73 -1.50 4.32 0.35
C TYR A 73 -2.59 3.57 1.09
N ASN A 74 -3.85 3.94 0.86
CA ASN A 74 -4.98 3.51 1.68
C ASN A 74 -6.08 2.80 0.88
N GLY A 75 -5.85 2.48 -0.39
CA GLY A 75 -6.83 1.84 -1.26
C GLY A 75 -7.16 0.39 -0.88
N ASP A 76 -8.05 -0.19 -1.66
CA ASP A 76 -8.41 -1.60 -1.60
C ASP A 76 -7.99 -2.29 -2.89
N VAL A 77 -7.40 -3.47 -2.81
CA VAL A 77 -6.99 -4.21 -4.01
C VAL A 77 -8.01 -5.30 -4.31
N ASP A 78 -8.69 -5.17 -5.44
CA ASP A 78 -9.59 -6.20 -5.93
C ASP A 78 -8.78 -7.25 -6.72
N PHE A 79 -8.40 -8.33 -6.04
CA PHE A 79 -7.65 -9.44 -6.64
C PHE A 79 -8.47 -10.27 -7.63
N SER A 80 -9.81 -10.14 -7.63
CA SER A 80 -10.69 -10.84 -8.55
C SER A 80 -10.77 -10.16 -9.90
N LYS A 81 -10.67 -8.82 -9.94
CA LYS A 81 -10.61 -8.03 -11.18
C LYS A 81 -9.20 -7.90 -11.75
N GLY A 82 -8.17 -8.17 -10.95
CA GLY A 82 -6.77 -8.12 -11.37
C GLY A 82 -6.20 -9.46 -11.84
N ASN A 83 -5.03 -9.41 -12.47
CA ASN A 83 -4.25 -10.58 -12.87
C ASN A 83 -2.88 -10.59 -12.13
N PRO A 84 -2.85 -10.85 -10.81
CA PRO A 84 -1.64 -10.72 -9.99
C PRO A 84 -0.52 -11.73 -10.35
N ARG A 85 -0.86 -12.83 -11.03
CA ARG A 85 0.08 -13.90 -11.44
C ARG A 85 0.52 -13.80 -12.90
N GLN A 86 0.06 -12.79 -13.64
CA GLN A 86 0.44 -12.60 -15.03
C GLN A 86 1.93 -12.26 -15.16
N LYS A 87 2.58 -12.83 -16.17
CA LYS A 87 3.97 -12.56 -16.55
C LYS A 87 3.97 -11.90 -17.94
N PRO A 88 4.82 -10.90 -18.23
CA PRO A 88 5.95 -10.41 -17.43
C PRO A 88 5.57 -9.40 -16.33
N CYS A 89 4.38 -8.80 -16.39
CA CYS A 89 3.93 -7.83 -15.39
C CYS A 89 2.58 -8.26 -14.82
N ALA A 90 2.39 -8.00 -13.54
CA ALA A 90 1.15 -8.30 -12.83
C ALA A 90 0.20 -7.10 -12.90
N GLU A 91 -1.08 -7.36 -13.07
CA GLU A 91 -2.12 -6.33 -13.14
C GLU A 91 -2.93 -6.31 -11.84
N TYR A 92 -3.15 -5.12 -11.31
CA TYR A 92 -3.89 -4.89 -10.07
C TYR A 92 -4.97 -3.85 -10.29
N TYR A 93 -6.15 -4.15 -9.78
CA TYR A 93 -7.26 -3.22 -9.72
C TYR A 93 -7.32 -2.62 -8.31
N VAL A 94 -7.14 -1.31 -8.18
CA VAL A 94 -7.07 -0.62 -6.90
C VAL A 94 -8.18 0.41 -6.80
N THR A 95 -9.06 0.26 -5.82
CA THR A 95 -10.16 1.19 -5.56
C THR A 95 -9.78 2.14 -4.42
N GLY A 96 -10.11 3.43 -4.55
CA GLY A 96 -9.90 4.37 -3.45
C GLY A 96 -10.83 4.10 -2.25
N LYS A 97 -10.49 4.68 -1.09
CA LYS A 97 -11.33 4.65 0.12
C LYS A 97 -11.88 6.04 0.42
N LYS A 98 -12.96 6.07 1.20
CA LYS A 98 -13.67 7.30 1.65
C LYS A 98 -14.11 8.18 0.46
N GLU A 99 -13.59 9.40 0.37
CA GLU A 99 -13.91 10.40 -0.66
C GLU A 99 -13.43 9.97 -2.06
N LEU A 100 -12.53 9.00 -2.15
CA LEU A 100 -11.99 8.49 -3.41
C LEU A 100 -12.58 7.12 -3.80
N LYS A 101 -13.68 6.67 -3.17
CA LYS A 101 -14.34 5.39 -3.48
C LYS A 101 -14.76 5.27 -4.94
N ASN A 102 -15.13 6.37 -5.55
CA ASN A 102 -15.55 6.44 -6.94
C ASN A 102 -14.38 6.33 -7.92
N VAL A 103 -13.14 6.40 -7.44
CA VAL A 103 -11.95 6.38 -8.30
C VAL A 103 -11.24 5.04 -8.17
N SER A 104 -11.17 4.34 -9.29
CA SER A 104 -10.48 3.07 -9.42
C SER A 104 -9.32 3.18 -10.39
N LEU A 105 -8.22 2.49 -10.08
CA LEU A 105 -6.98 2.51 -10.83
C LEU A 105 -6.67 1.10 -11.34
N LEU A 106 -6.41 0.99 -12.63
CA LEU A 106 -5.79 -0.21 -13.19
C LEU A 106 -4.28 0.02 -13.25
N VAL A 107 -3.54 -0.74 -12.45
CA VAL A 107 -2.09 -0.59 -12.29
C VAL A 107 -1.38 -1.84 -12.77
N LYS A 108 -0.46 -1.65 -13.71
CA LYS A 108 0.46 -2.68 -14.17
C LYS A 108 1.78 -2.57 -13.45
N ARG A 109 2.13 -3.62 -12.70
CA ARG A 109 3.32 -3.70 -11.88
C ARG A 109 4.32 -4.67 -12.51
N CYS A 110 5.40 -4.11 -13.05
CA CYS A 110 6.57 -4.84 -13.53
C CYS A 110 7.66 -4.85 -12.44
N ASP A 111 8.85 -5.38 -12.73
CA ASP A 111 9.92 -5.51 -11.72
C ASP A 111 10.43 -4.15 -11.23
N SER A 112 10.69 -3.21 -12.14
CA SER A 112 11.26 -1.89 -11.84
C SER A 112 10.23 -0.74 -11.84
N THR A 113 9.12 -0.92 -12.56
CA THR A 113 8.14 0.14 -12.81
C THR A 113 6.73 -0.25 -12.39
N ALA A 114 5.95 0.76 -12.02
CA ALA A 114 4.52 0.65 -11.78
C ALA A 114 3.79 1.68 -12.66
N THR A 115 3.07 1.20 -13.66
CA THR A 115 2.37 2.03 -14.64
C THR A 115 0.89 2.07 -14.31
N VAL A 116 0.33 3.26 -14.11
CA VAL A 116 -1.13 3.45 -14.06
C VAL A 116 -1.62 3.46 -15.51
N GLU A 117 -2.35 2.43 -15.91
CA GLU A 117 -2.80 2.25 -17.29
C GLU A 117 -4.14 2.95 -17.55
N LYS A 118 -5.09 2.83 -16.61
CA LYS A 118 -6.40 3.47 -16.70
C LYS A 118 -6.85 3.97 -15.34
N ILE A 119 -7.60 5.06 -15.38
CA ILE A 119 -8.33 5.60 -14.24
C ILE A 119 -9.80 5.54 -14.61
N ILE A 120 -10.57 4.83 -13.80
CA ILE A 120 -12.00 4.62 -13.95
C ILE A 120 -12.67 5.43 -12.85
N VAL A 121 -13.66 6.23 -13.21
CA VAL A 121 -14.45 7.02 -12.26
C VAL A 121 -15.89 6.58 -12.40
N ASP A 122 -16.47 6.10 -11.29
CA ASP A 122 -17.88 5.69 -11.17
C ASP A 122 -18.77 6.85 -10.65
#